data_AF-A0A2P5B066-F1
#
_entry.id   AF-A0A2P5B066-F1
#
_cell.length_a   1.000
_cell.length_b   1.000
_cell.length_c   1.000
_cell.angle_alpha   90.00
_cell.angle_beta   90.00
_cell.angle_gamma   90.00
#
_symmetry.space_group_name_H-M   'P 1'
#
loop_
_entity.id
_entity.type
_entity.pdbx_description
1 polymer ?
#
loop_
_entity_poly.entity_id
_entity_poly.type
_entity_poly.pdbx_seq_one_letter_code
_entity_poly.pdbx_strand_id
1 'polypeptide(L)'
;MDYLHGPGRNHLFVPHQYPGARVIRAINRNNEDYYCSHALPALTKTLLEDVKKIFKTTSGTRPFLIPTTCIGSLSSPGFWIVSFLIGQFSLLWTDQHQQQRL
;
A
#
# COMPACT_ATOMS: atom_id res chain seq x y z
N MET A 1 -27.66 0.93 1.16
CA MET A 1 -28.14 2.04 0.34
C MET A 1 -27.09 2.32 -0.70
N ASP A 2 -27.41 2.17 -1.97
CA ASP A 2 -26.51 2.59 -3.04
C ASP A 2 -26.61 4.11 -3.14
N TYR A 3 -25.55 4.82 -2.73
CA TYR A 3 -25.57 6.27 -2.55
C TYR A 3 -25.88 7.04 -3.85
N LEU A 4 -25.48 6.50 -5.01
CA LEU A 4 -25.83 6.98 -6.36
C LEU A 4 -25.82 5.77 -7.32
N HIS A 5 -26.97 5.12 -7.48
CA HIS A 5 -27.11 3.93 -8.33
C HIS A 5 -27.35 4.33 -9.80
N GLY A 6 -26.45 3.92 -10.70
CA GLY A 6 -26.61 4.01 -12.15
C GLY A 6 -26.80 2.62 -12.77
N PRO A 7 -27.48 2.48 -13.92
CA PRO A 7 -27.67 1.19 -14.56
C PRO A 7 -26.35 0.60 -15.06
N GLY A 8 -26.20 -0.72 -14.94
CA GLY A 8 -25.02 -1.46 -15.43
C GLY A 8 -23.85 -1.52 -14.45
N ARG A 9 -22.66 -1.86 -14.95
CA ARG A 9 -21.43 -1.92 -14.15
C ARG A 9 -20.68 -0.60 -14.29
N ASN A 10 -20.15 -0.07 -13.18
CA ASN A 10 -19.31 1.12 -13.23
C ASN A 10 -18.03 0.87 -14.03
N HIS A 11 -17.82 1.67 -15.07
CA HIS A 11 -16.63 1.65 -15.91
C HIS A 11 -15.60 2.64 -15.34
N LEU A 12 -14.69 2.14 -14.51
CA LEU A 12 -13.71 2.95 -13.79
C LEU A 12 -12.39 2.99 -14.57
N PHE A 13 -12.12 4.13 -15.23
CA PHE A 13 -10.92 4.38 -16.03
C PHE A 13 -9.97 5.43 -15.42
N VAL A 14 -10.15 5.78 -14.15
CA VAL A 14 -9.22 6.67 -13.43
C VAL A 14 -7.90 5.91 -13.24
N PRO A 15 -6.72 6.56 -13.34
CA PRO A 15 -5.42 5.93 -13.13
C PRO A 15 -5.19 5.57 -11.64
N HIS A 16 -5.95 4.59 -11.16
CA HIS A 16 -5.91 4.03 -9.82
C HIS A 16 -6.07 2.51 -9.89
N GLN A 17 -5.70 1.81 -8.81
CA GLN A 17 -5.81 0.36 -8.72
C GLN A 17 -7.23 -0.04 -8.32
N TYR A 18 -7.85 -0.98 -9.04
CA TYR A 18 -9.15 -1.52 -8.70
C TYR A 18 -9.05 -3.01 -8.36
N PRO A 19 -9.60 -3.47 -7.23
CA PRO A 19 -9.49 -4.87 -6.84
C PRO A 19 -10.31 -5.76 -7.78
N GLY A 20 -9.70 -6.86 -8.24
CA GLY A 20 -10.40 -7.89 -9.00
C GLY A 20 -11.37 -8.71 -8.14
N ALA A 21 -12.33 -9.39 -8.77
CA ALA A 21 -13.36 -10.17 -8.07
C ALA A 21 -12.80 -11.25 -7.12
N ARG A 22 -11.63 -11.82 -7.45
CA ARG A 22 -10.93 -12.79 -6.58
C ARG A 22 -10.46 -12.16 -5.27
N VAL A 23 -9.92 -10.94 -5.35
CA VAL A 23 -9.43 -10.19 -4.18
C VAL A 23 -10.60 -9.81 -3.28
N ILE A 24 -11.70 -9.32 -3.87
CA ILE A 24 -12.93 -8.99 -3.12
C ILE A 24 -13.46 -10.21 -2.35
N ARG A 25 -13.49 -11.39 -2.99
CA ARG A 25 -13.91 -12.64 -2.31
C ARG A 25 -12.96 -13.03 -1.19
N ALA A 26 -11.65 -12.85 -1.36
CA ALA A 26 -10.67 -13.20 -0.33
C ALA A 26 -10.75 -12.29 0.90
N ILE A 27 -11.12 -11.02 0.72
CA ILE A 27 -11.27 -10.04 1.81
C ILE A 27 -12.63 -10.20 2.52
N ASN A 28 -13.63 -10.78 1.86
CA ASN A 28 -14.96 -11.03 2.44
C ASN A 28 -14.94 -12.19 3.47
N ARG A 29 -14.29 -11.97 4.61
CA ARG A 29 -14.17 -12.89 5.74
C ARG A 29 -14.20 -12.12 7.06
N ASN A 30 -14.53 -12.81 8.14
CA ASN A 30 -14.49 -12.21 9.48
C ASN A 30 -13.04 -12.04 9.97
N ASN A 31 -12.86 -11.22 11.00
CA ASN A 31 -11.57 -11.05 11.67
C ASN A 31 -11.12 -12.36 12.33
N GLU A 32 -9.80 -12.58 12.36
CA GLU A 32 -9.15 -13.69 13.04
C GLU A 32 -8.18 -13.15 14.08
N ASP A 33 -7.93 -13.92 15.14
CA ASP A 33 -6.90 -13.58 16.11
C ASP A 33 -5.52 -13.71 15.47
N TYR A 34 -4.80 -12.59 15.44
CA TYR A 34 -3.46 -12.46 14.87
C TYR A 34 -2.40 -13.25 15.62
N TYR A 35 -2.57 -13.45 16.94
CA TYR A 35 -1.55 -14.07 17.79
C TYR A 35 -1.81 -15.55 18.07
N CYS A 36 -3.08 -15.95 18.31
CA CYS A 36 -3.39 -17.36 18.61
C CYS A 36 -3.46 -18.26 17.37
N SER A 37 -3.63 -17.70 16.16
CA SER A 37 -3.73 -18.48 14.93
C SER A 37 -2.38 -18.66 14.25
N HIS A 38 -1.91 -19.90 14.11
CA HIS A 38 -0.70 -20.23 13.33
C HIS A 38 -0.83 -19.89 11.83
N ALA A 39 -2.05 -19.66 11.33
CA ALA A 39 -2.30 -19.39 9.91
C ALA A 39 -1.75 -18.02 9.46
N LEU A 40 -1.84 -16.98 10.32
CA LEU A 40 -1.46 -15.61 9.94
C LEU A 40 0.06 -15.39 9.87
N PRO A 41 0.90 -15.93 10.79
CA PRO A 41 2.34 -15.93 10.61
C PRO A 41 2.80 -16.70 9.38
N ALA A 42 2.16 -17.84 9.08
CA ALA A 42 2.45 -18.63 7.87
C ALA A 42 2.10 -17.86 6.58
N LEU A 43 0.94 -17.21 6.54
CA LEU A 43 0.53 -16.32 5.45
C LEU A 43 1.49 -15.14 5.29
N THR A 44 1.88 -14.51 6.39
CA THR A 44 2.80 -13.36 6.34
C THR A 44 4.16 -13.78 5.78
N LYS A 45 4.66 -14.97 6.14
CA LYS A 45 5.92 -15.49 5.60
C LYS A 45 5.88 -15.66 4.08
N THR A 46 4.80 -16.23 3.53
CA THR A 46 4.69 -16.40 2.07
C THR A 46 4.57 -15.06 1.35
N LEU A 47 3.78 -14.13 1.89
CA LEU A 47 3.64 -12.78 1.34
C LEU A 47 4.99 -12.05 1.27
N LEU A 48 5.80 -12.10 2.34
CA LEU A 48 7.09 -11.42 2.37
C LEU A 48 8.09 -11.98 1.34
N GLU A 49 8.03 -13.26 1.00
CA GLU A 49 8.88 -13.84 -0.05
C GLU A 49 8.38 -13.51 -1.45
N ASP A 50 7.06 -13.49 -1.67
CA ASP A 50 6.49 -13.15 -2.98
C ASP A 50 6.62 -11.67 -3.32
N VAL A 51 6.57 -10.78 -2.32
CA VAL A 51 6.80 -9.33 -2.51
C VAL A 51 8.19 -9.05 -3.09
N LYS A 52 9.22 -9.80 -2.68
CA LYS A 52 10.58 -9.65 -3.23
C LYS A 52 10.63 -9.89 -4.74
N LYS A 53 9.80 -10.81 -5.24
CA LYS A 53 9.71 -11.13 -6.69
C LYS A 53 9.15 -9.95 -7.48
N ILE A 54 8.17 -9.23 -6.92
CA ILE A 54 7.57 -8.03 -7.55
C ILE A 54 8.61 -6.91 -7.65
N PHE A 55 9.36 -6.68 -6.57
CA PHE A 55 10.43 -5.68 -6.52
C PHE A 55 11.73 -6.13 -7.21
N LYS A 56 11.78 -7.35 -7.76
CA LYS A 56 12.95 -7.95 -8.42
C LYS A 56 14.23 -7.84 -7.59
N THR A 57 14.12 -8.00 -6.27
CA THR A 57 15.25 -7.90 -5.34
C THR A 57 15.56 -9.24 -4.68
N THR A 58 16.85 -9.58 -4.63
CA THR A 58 17.35 -10.80 -3.96
C THR A 58 18.15 -10.47 -2.69
N SER A 59 18.68 -9.24 -2.59
CA SER A 59 19.53 -8.78 -1.50
C SER A 59 18.86 -7.76 -0.57
N GLY A 60 17.69 -7.22 -0.95
CA GLY A 60 16.97 -6.26 -0.12
C GLY A 60 16.61 -6.84 1.24
N THR A 61 16.85 -6.06 2.30
CA THR A 61 16.37 -6.36 3.66
C THR A 61 14.87 -6.66 3.63
N ARG A 62 14.44 -7.59 4.49
CA ARG A 62 13.06 -8.13 4.57
C ARG A 62 12.00 -7.06 4.28
N PRO A 63 11.08 -7.28 3.32
CA PRO A 63 10.04 -6.29 3.04
C PRO A 63 9.16 -6.02 4.26
N PHE A 64 8.56 -4.84 4.30
CA PHE A 64 7.62 -4.43 5.34
C PHE A 64 6.24 -4.18 4.72
N LEU A 65 5.21 -4.79 5.30
CA LEU A 65 3.81 -4.51 4.97
C LEU A 65 3.28 -3.52 6.00
N ILE A 66 3.24 -2.23 5.63
CA ILE A 66 2.81 -1.16 6.53
C ILE A 66 1.30 -0.95 6.32
N PRO A 67 0.46 -0.99 7.37
CA PRO A 67 -0.97 -0.74 7.27
C PRO A 67 -1.26 0.76 7.11
N THR A 68 -0.78 1.34 6.01
CA THR A 68 -0.94 2.74 5.65
C THR A 68 -1.26 2.86 4.16
N THR A 69 -1.69 4.06 3.75
CA THR A 69 -1.81 4.39 2.33
C THR A 69 -0.43 4.68 1.75
N CYS A 70 -0.31 4.77 0.43
CA CYS A 70 0.97 4.98 -0.27
C CYS A 70 1.77 6.23 0.15
N ILE A 71 1.17 7.15 0.91
CA ILE A 71 1.77 8.42 1.35
C ILE A 71 2.45 8.28 2.74
N GLY A 72 2.16 7.24 3.53
CA GLY A 72 2.77 7.11 4.86
C GLY A 72 4.29 6.94 4.80
N SER A 73 5.08 7.97 5.17
CA SER A 73 6.55 7.88 5.19
C SER A 73 7.11 7.54 6.58
N LEU A 74 8.17 6.74 6.54
CA LEU A 74 9.16 6.61 7.60
C LEU A 74 10.30 7.55 7.24
N SER A 75 10.25 8.82 7.65
CA SER A 75 11.41 9.71 7.55
C SER A 75 11.70 10.37 8.89
N SER A 76 12.97 10.31 9.29
CA SER A 76 13.50 10.99 10.45
C SER A 76 13.85 12.45 10.11
N PRO A 77 13.60 13.41 11.01
CA PRO A 77 13.92 14.82 10.77
C PRO A 77 15.43 15.04 10.58
N GLY A 78 15.81 16.00 9.73
CA GLY A 78 17.16 16.58 9.71
C GLY A 78 18.11 16.16 8.57
N PHE A 79 17.68 15.33 7.63
CA PHE A 79 18.50 14.97 6.47
C PHE A 79 18.32 15.92 5.28
N TRP A 80 19.41 16.22 4.57
CA TRP A 80 19.36 16.90 3.27
C TRP A 80 18.95 15.90 2.19
N ILE A 81 17.87 16.20 1.46
CA ILE A 81 17.28 15.33 0.44
C ILE A 81 17.27 16.08 -0.89
N VAL A 82 17.73 15.43 -1.96
CA VAL A 82 17.54 15.89 -3.35
C VAL A 82 16.30 15.18 -3.89
N SER A 83 15.29 15.96 -4.31
CA SER A 83 14.03 15.47 -4.87
C SER A 83 13.79 16.11 -6.24
N PHE A 84 13.08 15.40 -7.13
CA PHE A 84 12.73 15.89 -8.46
C PHE A 84 11.24 16.22 -8.52
N LEU A 85 10.91 17.49 -8.77
CA LEU A 85 9.53 17.96 -8.90
C LEU A 85 9.11 17.92 -10.39
N ILE A 86 8.33 16.91 -10.75
CA ILE A 86 7.92 16.63 -12.13
C ILE A 86 6.39 16.46 -12.30
N GLY A 87 5.61 16.68 -11.22
CA GLY A 87 4.16 16.58 -11.22
C GLY A 87 3.55 16.58 -9.81
N GLN A 88 2.25 16.30 -9.73
CA GLN A 88 1.48 16.42 -8.49
C GLN A 88 1.97 15.47 -7.38
N PHE A 89 2.32 14.23 -7.72
CA PHE A 89 2.77 13.24 -6.73
C PHE A 89 4.18 13.56 -6.19
N SER A 90 5.08 14.04 -7.05
CA SER A 90 6.41 14.50 -6.59
C SER A 90 6.33 15.75 -5.72
N LEU A 91 5.36 16.63 -5.99
CA LEU A 91 5.09 17.79 -5.14
C LEU A 91 4.61 17.33 -3.76
N LEU A 92 3.62 16.43 -3.70
CA LEU A 92 3.10 15.89 -2.44
C LEU A 92 4.21 15.23 -1.59
N TRP A 93 5.10 14.47 -2.24
CA TRP A 93 6.25 13.86 -1.56
C TRP A 93 7.21 14.90 -0.98
N THR A 94 7.49 15.96 -1.75
CA THR A 94 8.40 17.03 -1.31
C THR A 94 7.79 17.87 -0.19
N ASP A 95 6.49 18.17 -0.28
CA ASP A 95 5.74 18.88 0.76
C ASP A 95 5.75 18.11 2.09
N GLN A 96 5.53 16.80 2.05
CA GLN A 96 5.61 15.93 3.22
C GLN A 96 6.99 16.00 3.91
N HIS A 97 8.08 15.99 3.14
CA HIS A 97 9.42 16.14 3.71
C HIS A 97 9.69 17.53 4.26
N GLN A 98 9.10 18.58 3.67
CA GLN A 98 9.21 19.95 4.17
C GLN A 98 8.46 20.12 5.50
N GLN A 99 7.27 19.55 5.64
CA GLN A 99 6.50 19.60 6.89
C GLN A 99 7.22 18.89 8.05
N GLN A 100 7.97 17.83 7.77
CA GLN A 100 8.75 17.10 8.80
C GLN A 100 10.06 17.79 9.21
N ARG A 101 10.42 18.91 8.57
CA ARG A 101 11.62 19.70 8.90
C ARG A 101 11.34 20.85 9.87
N LEU A 102 10.08 21.28 10.00
CA LEU A 102 9.62 22.28 10.97
C LEU A 102 9.41 21.64 12.34
#